data_AF-A0AAW1QL88-F1
#
_entry.id   AF-A0AAW1QL88-F1
#
_cell.length_a   1.000
_cell.length_b   1.000
_cell.length_c   1.000
_cell.angle_alpha   90.00
_cell.angle_beta   90.00
_cell.angle_gamma   90.00
#
_symmetry.space_group_name_H-M   'P 1'
#
loop_
_entity.id
_entity.type
_entity.pdbx_description
1 polymer ?
#
loop_
_entity_poly.entity_id
_entity_poly.type
_entity_poly.pdbx_seq_one_letter_code
_entity_poly.pdbx_strand_id
1 'polypeptide(L)' 'MPAGQDFPAFPYAPYGVQQDFMQSLYSCLQEGGIGLFESPTGTGKTLSLLCSVLQWLQDANNAAAADVPQGLGICCSN' A
#
# COMPACT_ATOMS: atom_id res chain seq x y z
N MET A 1 -6.37 14.13 -6.86
CA MET A 1 -5.97 13.32 -5.68
C MET A 1 -7.25 12.84 -5.01
N PRO A 2 -7.54 11.54 -4.88
CA PRO A 2 -8.47 11.11 -3.84
C PRO A 2 -7.74 11.25 -2.50
N ALA A 3 -8.31 12.03 -1.60
CA ALA A 3 -7.76 12.29 -0.27
C ALA A 3 -7.90 11.03 0.61
N GLY A 4 -6.84 10.66 1.33
CA GLY A 4 -6.92 9.66 2.42
C GLY A 4 -6.45 8.26 2.08
N GLN A 5 -5.18 8.08 1.71
CA GLN A 5 -4.54 6.78 1.95
C GLN A 5 -4.13 6.73 3.42
N ASP A 6 -5.05 6.28 4.25
CA ASP A 6 -4.72 5.78 5.58
C ASP A 6 -3.90 4.50 5.41
N PHE A 7 -2.90 4.29 6.27
CA PHE A 7 -2.19 3.02 6.39
C PHE A 7 -2.88 2.19 7.49
N PRO A 8 -4.01 1.49 7.22
CA PRO A 8 -4.80 0.82 8.26
C PRO A 8 -4.01 -0.29 8.97
N ALA A 9 -3.00 -0.85 8.30
CA ALA A 9 -2.10 -1.84 8.86
C ALA A 9 -1.07 -1.24 9.84
N PHE A 10 -1.00 0.08 9.99
CA PHE A 10 -0.07 0.72 10.91
C PHE A 10 -0.68 0.74 12.33
N PRO A 11 -0.04 0.10 13.33
CA PRO A 11 -0.67 -0.19 14.62
C PRO A 11 -0.80 1.02 15.57
N TYR A 12 -0.24 2.18 15.22
CA TYR A 12 -0.22 3.39 16.05
C TYR A 12 -0.57 4.62 15.22
N ALA A 13 -0.75 5.79 15.83
CA ALA A 13 -0.84 7.02 15.04
C ALA A 13 0.56 7.36 14.47
N PRO A 14 0.74 7.41 13.14
CA PRO A 14 2.05 7.70 12.56
C PRO A 14 2.44 9.16 12.78
N TYR A 15 3.70 9.40 13.17
CA TYR A 15 4.26 10.75 13.21
C TYR A 15 4.27 11.37 11.80
N GLY A 16 4.21 12.70 11.68
CA GLY A 16 4.20 13.37 10.37
C GLY A 16 5.36 12.92 9.46
N VAL A 17 6.58 12.80 10.01
CA VAL A 17 7.75 12.29 9.28
C VAL A 17 7.61 10.84 8.81
N GLN A 18 6.86 9.99 9.53
CA GLN A 18 6.58 8.62 9.08
C GLN A 18 5.57 8.64 7.94
N GLN A 19 4.57 9.51 7.97
CA GLN A 19 3.59 9.63 6.89
C GLN A 19 4.28 10.06 5.59
N ASP A 20 5.14 11.08 5.64
CA ASP A 20 5.90 11.54 4.49
C ASP A 20 6.81 10.44 3.90
N PHE A 21 7.46 9.68 4.78
CA PHE A 21 8.27 8.52 4.39
C PHE A 21 7.44 7.44 3.70
N MET A 22 6.33 7.03 4.32
CA MET A 22 5.45 5.99 3.80
C MET A 22 4.83 6.39 2.46
N GLN A 23 4.45 7.66 2.30
CA GLN A 23 3.89 8.19 1.05
C GLN A 23 4.92 8.25 -0.09
N SER A 24 6.15 8.68 0.23
CA SER A 24 7.24 8.71 -0.75
C SER A 24 7.63 7.28 -1.19
N LEU A 25 7.64 6.34 -0.25
CA LEU A 25 7.90 4.93 -0.52
C LEU A 25 6.80 4.31 -1.39
N TYR A 26 5.53 4.55 -1.06
CA TYR A 26 4.40 4.04 -1.82
C TYR A 26 4.41 4.55 -3.27
N SER A 27 4.70 5.83 -3.47
CA SER A 27 4.81 6.45 -4.81
C SER A 27 5.93 5.79 -5.63
N CYS A 28 7.09 5.56 -5.02
CA CYS A 28 8.21 4.88 -5.68
C CYS A 28 7.87 3.43 -6.08
N LEU A 29 7.11 2.70 -5.24
CA LEU A 29 6.64 1.36 -5.58
C LEU A 29 5.66 1.38 -6.75
N GLN A 30 4.76 2.37 -6.78
CA GLN A 30 3.77 2.53 -7.86
C GLN A 30 4.41 2.92 -9.20
N GLU A 31 5.46 3.75 -9.18
CA GLU A 31 6.21 4.14 -10.37
C GLU A 31 7.19 3.05 -10.86
N GLY A 32 7.49 2.04 -10.03
CA GLY A 32 8.36 0.92 -10.40
C GLY A 32 9.85 1.27 -10.44
N GLY A 33 10.33 2.08 -9.49
CA GLY A 33 11.71 2.58 -9.43
C GLY A 33 12.49 2.21 -8.18
N ILE A 34 13.70 2.78 -8.04
CA ILE A 34 14.53 2.67 -6.83
C ILE A 34 14.47 4.00 -6.08
N GLY A 35 14.02 3.96 -4.83
CA GLY A 35 13.94 5.13 -3.94
C GLY A 35 14.94 5.03 -2.80
N LEU A 36 15.69 6.11 -2.55
CA LEU A 36 16.57 6.24 -1.39
C LEU A 36 15.86 7.09 -0.34
N PHE A 37 15.47 6.47 0.77
CA PHE A 37 14.70 7.14 1.82
C PHE A 37 15.49 7.19 3.12
N GLU A 38 15.80 8.41 3.56
CA GLU A 38 16.33 8.64 4.89
C GLU A 38 15.23 9.07 5.85
N SER A 39 15.39 8.71 7.12
CA SER A 39 14.52 9.18 8.19
C SER A 39 15.35 9.28 9.48
N PRO A 40 14.91 10.03 10.49
CA PRO A 40 15.56 10.06 11.79
C PRO A 40 15.58 8.67 12.45
N THR A 41 16.65 8.35 13.18
CA THR A 41 16.80 7.09 13.94
C THR A 41 15.80 7.04 15.10
N GLY A 42 15.23 5.86 15.35
CA GLY A 42 14.26 5.64 16.44
C GLY A 42 12.78 5.84 16.07
N THR A 43 12.45 6.28 14.86
CA THR A 43 11.06 6.49 14.42
C THR A 43 10.45 5.29 13.69
N GLY A 44 10.77 4.05 14.07
CA GLY A 44 10.07 2.87 13.53
C GLY A 44 10.11 2.71 11.99
N LYS A 45 11.27 2.99 11.36
CA LYS A 45 11.49 2.86 9.90
C LYS A 45 11.07 1.50 9.35
N THR A 46 11.51 0.42 10.00
CA THR A 46 11.23 -0.95 9.57
C THR A 46 9.73 -1.22 9.55
N LEU A 47 9.02 -0.79 10.60
CA LEU A 47 7.57 -0.94 10.67
C LEU A 47 6.88 -0.14 9.57
N SER A 48 7.27 1.12 9.40
CA SER A 48 6.72 2.02 8.37
C SER A 48 6.93 1.46 6.96
N LEU A 49 8.13 0.93 6.69
CA LEU A 49 8.47 0.27 5.42
C LEU A 49 7.62 -0.98 5.19
N LEU A 50 7.55 -1.89 6.17
CA LEU A 50 6.77 -3.13 6.04
C LEU A 50 5.29 -2.85 5.83
N CYS A 51 4.68 -1.97 6.64
CA CYS A 51 3.26 -1.61 6.50
C CYS A 51 2.97 -1.00 5.12
N SER A 52 3.86 -0.13 4.62
CA SER A 52 3.68 0.52 3.31
C SER A 52 3.80 -0.47 2.15
N VAL A 53 4.79 -1.36 2.18
CA VAL A 53 5.00 -2.38 1.13
C VAL A 53 3.85 -3.39 1.11
N LEU A 54 3.41 -3.84 2.29
CA LEU A 54 2.31 -4.81 2.40
C LEU A 54 0.97 -4.21 1.96
N GLN A 55 0.70 -2.95 2.28
CA GLN A 55 -0.47 -2.23 1.79
C GLN A 55 -0.44 -2.13 0.26
N TRP A 56 0.68 -1.67 -0.30
CA TRP A 56 0.86 -1.60 -1.76
C TRP A 56 0.65 -2.95 -2.44
N LEU A 57 1.17 -4.04 -1.86
CA LEU A 57 1.01 -5.37 -2.41
C LEU A 57 -0.46 -5.84 -2.40
N GLN A 58 -1.21 -5.53 -1.33
CA GLN A 58 -2.65 -5.82 -1.28
C GLN A 58 -3.41 -5.02 -2.33
N ASP A 59 -3.11 -3.74 -2.47
CA ASP A 59 -3.75 -2.86 -3.46
C ASP A 59 -3.44 -3.32 -4.89
N ALA A 60 -2.19 -3.69 -5.17
CA ALA A 60 -1.77 -4.25 -6.45
C ALA A 60 -2.47 -5.59 -6.76
N ASN A 61 -2.57 -6.48 -5.78
CA ASN A 61 -3.29 -7.75 -5.93
C ASN A 61 -4.80 -7.55 -6.14
N ASN A 62 -5.42 -6.61 -5.43
CA ASN A 62 -6.84 -6.30 -5.59
C ASN A 62 -7.12 -5.65 -6.95
N ALA A 63 -6.25 -4.75 -7.41
CA ALA A 63 -6.32 -4.17 -8.74
C ALA A 63 -6.15 -5.24 -9.84
N ALA A 64 -5.26 -6.22 -9.65
CA ALA A 64 -5.11 -7.35 -10.56
C ALA A 64 -6.30 -8.32 -10.49
N ALA A 65 -6.90 -8.54 -9.31
CA ALA A 65 -8.08 -9.38 -9.13
C ALA A 65 -9.36 -8.77 -9.71
N ALA A 66 -9.43 -7.43 -9.83
CA ALA A 66 -10.53 -6.73 -10.47
C ALA A 66 -10.61 -6.95 -12.00
N ASP A 67 -9.56 -7.52 -12.62
CA ASP A 67 -9.57 -7.96 -14.03
C ASP A 67 -10.11 -9.39 -14.22
N VAL A 68 -10.52 -10.07 -13.14
CA VAL A 68 -11.28 -11.32 -13.27
C VAL A 68 -12.69 -10.96 -13.75
N PRO A 69 -13.12 -11.34 -14.97
CA PRO A 69 -14.48 -11.13 -15.41
C PRO A 69 -15.42 -11.81 -14.40
N GLN A 70 -16.25 -11.02 -13.73
CA GLN A 70 -17.34 -11.44 -12.83
C GLN A 70 -18.48 -12.15 -13.60
N GLY A 71 -18.14 -12.88 -14.68
CA GLY A 71 -19.04 -13.38 -15.70
C GLY A 71 -18.84 -14.85 -16.05
N LEU A 72 -18.32 -15.67 -15.14
CA LEU A 72 -18.60 -17.11 -15.20
C LEU A 72 -19.80 -17.41 -14.30
N GLY A 73 -20.95 -16.90 -14.75
CA GLY A 73 -22.23 -17.42 -14.35
C GLY A 73 -22.25 -18.91 -14.65
N ILE A 74 -22.08 -19.71 -13.60
CA ILE A 74 -22.54 -21.08 -13.51
C ILE A 74 -24.03 -21.08 -13.85
N CYS A 75 -24.35 -21.23 -15.14
CA CYS A 75 -25.64 -21.70 -15.60
C CYS A 75 -25.79 -23.18 -15.19
N CYS A 76 -25.88 -23.44 -13.89
CA CYS A 76 -26.46 -24.66 -13.37
C CYS A 76 -27.97 -24.41 -13.28
N SER A 77 -28.62 -24.44 -14.44
CA SER A 77 -30.08 -24.51 -14.54
C SER A 77 -30.58 -25.73 -13.76
N ASN A 78 -31.61 -25.50 -12.94
CA ASN A 78 -32.57 -26.53 -12.56
C ASN A 78 -33.58 -26.73 -13.70
#